data_AF-A0A7S2EHF9-F1
#
_entry.id   AF-A0A7S2EHF9-F1
#
_cell.length_a   1.000
_cell.length_b   1.000
_cell.length_c   1.000
_cell.angle_alpha   90.00
_cell.angle_beta   90.00
_cell.angle_gamma   90.00
#
_symmetry.space_group_name_H-M   'P 1'
#
loop_
_entity.id
_entity.type
_entity.pdbx_description
1 polymer ?
#
loop_
_entity_poly.entity_id
_entity_poly.type
_entity_poly.pdbx_seq_one_letter_code
_entity_poly.pdbx_strand_id
1 'polypeptide(L)'
;LLKMMEKCQMDGVRITPDKDAPEAFPLVSIDDDIDIPNFRLKMANLLVEDPPLDFEWIKGHHMTNRIFHIITDPDSSPNDISLSEEHFYDLLSFRGLLAFDILLQCLRSRHRVNYGVNKDRKKRRSVPFRG
;
A
#
# COMPACT_ATOMS: atom_id res chain seq x y z
N LEU A 1 -1.12 -1.66 -3.94
CA LEU A 1 -1.42 -1.33 -2.53
C LEU A 1 -2.67 -2.03 -1.98
N LEU A 2 -3.88 -1.78 -2.50
CA LEU A 2 -5.11 -2.38 -1.95
C LEU A 2 -5.12 -3.92 -1.89
N LYS A 3 -4.64 -4.60 -2.93
CA LYS A 3 -4.44 -6.06 -2.91
C LYS A 3 -3.43 -6.54 -1.88
N MET A 4 -2.38 -5.75 -1.63
CA MET A 4 -1.43 -6.06 -0.56
C MET A 4 -2.12 -5.90 0.80
N MET A 5 -2.94 -4.86 0.95
CA MET A 5 -3.67 -4.61 2.18
C MET A 5 -4.67 -5.72 2.49
N GLU A 6 -5.41 -6.23 1.50
CA GLU A 6 -6.31 -7.39 1.67
C GLU A 6 -5.61 -8.62 2.27
N LYS A 7 -4.32 -8.79 1.97
CA LYS A 7 -3.47 -9.85 2.54
C LYS A 7 -2.87 -9.48 3.89
N CYS A 8 -2.87 -8.20 4.24
CA CYS A 8 -2.41 -7.68 5.51
C CYS A 8 -3.48 -7.91 6.59
N GLN A 9 -3.67 -9.17 7.01
CA GLN A 9 -4.37 -9.46 8.26
C GLN A 9 -3.47 -8.98 9.41
N MET A 10 -3.79 -7.80 9.94
CA MET A 10 -3.13 -7.20 11.09
C MET A 10 -4.14 -6.97 12.19
N ASP A 11 -3.71 -7.22 13.42
CA ASP A 11 -4.41 -6.70 14.59
C ASP A 11 -4.49 -5.18 14.44
N GLY A 12 -5.72 -4.65 14.45
CA GLY A 12 -5.97 -3.23 14.25
C GLY A 12 -6.22 -2.78 12.80
N VAL A 13 -6.14 -3.64 11.78
CA VAL A 13 -6.56 -3.29 10.39
C VAL A 13 -7.62 -4.28 9.93
N ARG A 14 -8.85 -3.81 9.76
CA ARG A 14 -9.96 -4.63 9.24
C ARG A 14 -10.32 -4.20 7.84
N ILE A 15 -10.38 -5.17 6.95
CA ILE A 15 -10.81 -4.98 5.57
C ILE A 15 -12.14 -5.70 5.40
N THR A 16 -13.21 -4.93 5.26
CA THR A 16 -14.56 -5.46 5.10
C THR A 16 -14.96 -5.29 3.63
N PRO A 17 -15.11 -6.39 2.86
CA PRO A 17 -15.65 -6.32 1.51
C PRO A 17 -17.08 -5.77 1.56
N ASP A 18 -17.44 -4.95 0.58
CA ASP A 18 -18.84 -4.54 0.40
C ASP A 18 -19.62 -5.72 -0.20
N LYS A 19 -20.54 -6.30 0.57
CA LYS A 19 -21.34 -7.46 0.16
C LYS A 19 -22.34 -7.09 -0.93
N ASP A 20 -22.78 -5.84 -0.96
CA ASP A 20 -23.79 -5.34 -1.90
C ASP A 20 -23.13 -4.79 -3.18
N ALA A 21 -21.84 -4.49 -3.13
CA ALA A 21 -21.03 -4.06 -4.28
C ALA A 21 -19.63 -4.72 -4.26
N PRO A 22 -19.49 -6.00 -4.65
CA PRO A 22 -18.21 -6.71 -4.61
C PRO A 22 -17.12 -6.12 -5.54
N GLU A 23 -17.50 -5.26 -6.49
CA GLU A 23 -16.56 -4.50 -7.32
C GLU A 23 -16.15 -3.14 -6.72
N ALA A 24 -16.81 -2.71 -5.65
CA ALA A 24 -16.43 -1.51 -4.93
C ALA A 24 -15.13 -1.76 -4.14
N PHE A 25 -14.41 -0.68 -3.87
CA PHE A 25 -13.23 -0.78 -3.03
C PHE A 25 -13.63 -1.22 -1.60
N PRO A 26 -12.93 -2.20 -1.01
CA PRO A 26 -13.28 -2.70 0.31
C PRO A 26 -13.10 -1.60 1.37
N LEU A 27 -13.94 -1.69 2.41
CA LEU A 27 -13.85 -0.83 3.58
C LEU A 27 -12.58 -1.16 4.33
N VAL A 28 -11.78 -0.15 4.67
CA VAL A 28 -10.63 -0.30 5.57
C VAL A 28 -10.95 0.47 6.84
N SER A 29 -10.98 -0.21 7.98
CA SER A 29 -11.01 0.43 9.30
C SER A 29 -9.71 0.14 10.04
N ILE A 30 -9.16 1.16 10.67
CA ILE A 30 -7.92 1.07 11.43
C ILE A 30 -8.25 1.41 12.89
N ASP A 31 -7.90 0.52 13.80
CA ASP A 31 -8.08 0.73 15.24
C ASP A 31 -7.10 1.81 15.74
N ASP A 32 -7.43 2.48 16.83
CA ASP A 32 -6.62 3.59 17.35
C ASP A 32 -5.26 3.11 17.91
N ASP A 33 -5.22 1.89 18.46
CA ASP A 33 -4.06 1.29 19.14
C ASP A 33 -3.16 0.43 18.22
N ILE A 34 -3.05 0.78 16.93
CA ILE A 34 -2.24 -0.01 16.00
C ILE A 34 -0.74 0.06 16.34
N ASP A 35 -0.07 -1.10 16.34
CA ASP A 35 1.39 -1.20 16.45
C ASP A 35 2.04 -0.72 15.14
N ILE A 36 2.45 0.56 15.13
CA ILE A 36 3.05 1.24 13.97
C ILE A 36 4.35 0.55 13.49
N PRO A 37 5.33 0.24 14.35
CA PRO A 37 6.50 -0.54 13.94
C PRO A 37 6.16 -1.85 13.23
N ASN A 38 5.22 -2.63 13.78
CA ASN A 38 4.79 -3.89 13.18
C ASN A 38 4.04 -3.66 11.85
N PHE A 39 3.23 -2.60 11.75
CA PHE A 39 2.58 -2.19 10.51
C PHE A 39 3.58 -1.92 9.39
N ARG A 40 4.61 -1.12 9.67
CA ARG A 40 5.67 -0.82 8.70
C ARG A 40 6.38 -2.08 8.24
N LEU A 41 6.72 -2.97 9.18
CA LEU A 41 7.38 -4.24 8.89
C LEU A 41 6.52 -5.15 8.00
N LYS A 42 5.23 -5.31 8.30
CA LYS A 42 4.32 -6.11 7.49
C LYS A 42 4.10 -5.52 6.10
N MET A 43 3.96 -4.20 5.99
CA MET A 43 3.83 -3.53 4.69
C MET A 43 5.09 -3.69 3.82
N ALA A 44 6.28 -3.61 4.42
CA ALA A 44 7.54 -3.87 3.72
C ALA A 44 7.65 -5.33 3.26
N ASN A 45 7.25 -6.30 4.09
CA ASN A 45 7.25 -7.72 3.72
C ASN A 45 6.30 -7.98 2.54
N LEU A 46 5.09 -7.45 2.60
CA LEU A 46 4.11 -7.58 1.52
C LEU A 46 4.60 -6.95 0.21
N LEU A 47 5.32 -5.83 0.29
CA LEU A 47 5.89 -5.20 -0.90
C LEU A 47 6.90 -6.12 -1.59
N VAL A 48 7.69 -6.85 -0.82
CA VAL A 48 8.70 -7.76 -1.34
C VAL A 48 8.07 -9.08 -1.86
N GLU A 49 7.10 -9.63 -1.14
CA GLU A 49 6.48 -10.92 -1.47
C GLU A 49 5.50 -10.84 -2.65
N ASP A 50 4.66 -9.80 -2.69
CA ASP A 50 3.63 -9.60 -3.70
C ASP A 50 3.54 -8.11 -4.07
N PRO A 51 4.56 -7.57 -4.76
CA PRO A 51 4.59 -6.17 -5.12
C PRO A 51 3.40 -5.79 -6.02
N PRO A 52 2.83 -4.58 -5.84
CA PRO A 52 1.90 -4.02 -6.79
C PRO A 52 2.61 -3.67 -8.10
N LEU A 53 1.84 -3.42 -9.17
CA LEU A 53 2.36 -3.20 -10.52
C LEU A 53 3.51 -2.19 -10.58
N ASP A 54 3.36 -1.05 -9.92
CA ASP A 54 4.37 0.03 -9.90
C ASP A 54 5.68 -0.40 -9.20
N PHE A 55 5.67 -1.50 -8.45
CA PHE A 55 6.81 -2.04 -7.72
C PHE A 55 7.17 -3.47 -8.18
N GLU A 56 6.61 -3.96 -9.30
CA GLU A 56 6.88 -5.32 -9.79
C GLU A 56 8.38 -5.56 -10.03
N TRP A 57 9.14 -4.51 -10.30
CA TRP A 57 10.59 -4.53 -10.46
C TRP A 57 11.34 -5.05 -9.22
N ILE A 58 10.74 -5.02 -8.03
CA ILE A 58 11.32 -5.58 -6.79
C ILE A 58 11.39 -7.11 -6.86
N LYS A 59 10.50 -7.74 -7.60
CA LYS A 59 10.37 -9.21 -7.65
C LYS A 59 11.60 -9.83 -8.29
N GLY A 60 12.38 -10.57 -7.49
CA GLY A 60 13.63 -11.18 -7.95
C GLY A 60 14.79 -10.20 -8.12
N HIS A 61 14.67 -8.97 -7.60
CA HIS A 61 15.76 -8.01 -7.63
C HIS A 61 16.93 -8.47 -6.75
N HIS A 62 18.16 -8.41 -7.25
CA HIS A 62 19.34 -8.87 -6.51
C HIS A 62 19.59 -8.11 -5.18
N MET A 63 18.98 -6.92 -5.03
CA MET A 63 19.09 -6.08 -3.83
C MET A 63 17.85 -6.10 -2.94
N THR A 64 16.91 -7.04 -3.11
CA THR A 64 15.64 -7.09 -2.35
C THR A 64 15.84 -6.97 -0.82
N ASN A 65 16.85 -7.63 -0.25
CA ASN A 65 17.14 -7.52 1.18
C ASN A 65 17.55 -6.10 1.61
N ARG A 66 18.29 -5.39 0.76
CA ARG A 66 18.68 -3.99 1.00
C ARG A 66 17.49 -3.05 0.83
N ILE A 67 16.65 -3.29 -0.18
CA ILE A 67 15.39 -2.55 -0.38
C ILE A 67 14.52 -2.67 0.86
N PHE A 68 14.31 -3.88 1.36
CA PHE A 68 13.57 -4.14 2.58
C PHE A 68 14.15 -3.37 3.77
N HIS A 69 15.47 -3.48 3.98
CA HIS A 69 16.14 -2.79 5.08
C HIS A 69 15.98 -1.25 4.99
N ILE A 70 16.12 -0.67 3.80
CA ILE A 70 15.91 0.78 3.57
C ILE A 70 14.49 1.22 3.94
N ILE A 71 13.49 0.38 3.66
CA ILE A 71 12.10 0.68 3.98
C ILE A 71 11.84 0.59 5.49
N THR A 72 12.38 -0.43 6.16
CA THR A 72 12.06 -0.75 7.55
C THR A 72 12.90 -0.01 8.59
N ASP A 73 14.13 0.37 8.22
CA ASP A 73 15.06 1.02 9.14
C ASP A 73 15.06 2.55 8.91
N PRO A 74 14.65 3.37 9.90
CA PRO A 74 14.66 4.82 9.77
C PRO A 74 16.07 5.43 9.67
N ASP A 75 17.09 4.75 10.19
CA ASP A 75 18.46 5.27 10.20
C ASP A 75 19.23 4.90 8.92
N SER A 76 18.67 4.01 8.11
CA SER A 76 19.27 3.60 6.85
C SER A 76 19.32 4.72 5.81
N SER A 77 20.44 4.81 5.10
CA SER A 77 20.62 5.74 3.99
C SER A 77 20.11 5.14 2.68
N PRO A 78 19.20 5.81 1.95
CA PRO A 78 18.77 5.37 0.62
C PRO A 78 19.92 5.39 -0.39
N ASN A 79 20.98 6.16 -0.16
CA ASN A 79 22.09 6.28 -1.10
C ASN A 79 22.96 5.01 -1.15
N ASP A 80 22.74 4.05 -0.26
CA ASP A 80 23.50 2.80 -0.17
C ASP A 80 23.01 1.73 -1.17
N ILE A 81 21.98 2.05 -1.96
CA ILE A 81 21.44 1.20 -3.03
C ILE A 81 21.58 1.88 -4.39
N SER A 82 22.02 1.10 -5.39
CA SER A 82 22.07 1.56 -6.78
C SER A 82 20.82 1.05 -7.49
N LEU A 83 19.86 1.95 -7.67
CA LEU A 83 18.63 1.72 -8.44
C LEU A 83 18.60 2.66 -9.64
N SER A 84 17.74 2.36 -10.62
CA SER A 84 17.37 3.39 -11.60
C SER A 84 16.69 4.56 -10.88
N GLU A 85 16.77 5.75 -11.48
CA GLU A 85 16.18 6.96 -10.90
C GLU A 85 14.68 6.78 -10.59
N GLU A 86 13.93 6.14 -11.50
CA GLU A 86 12.51 5.82 -11.32
C GLU A 86 12.27 4.93 -10.08
N HIS A 87 12.95 3.79 -10.00
CA HIS A 87 12.80 2.85 -8.88
C HIS A 87 13.26 3.47 -7.54
N PHE A 88 14.25 4.35 -7.60
CA PHE A 88 14.73 5.10 -6.44
C PHE A 88 13.65 6.04 -5.90
N TYR A 89 12.97 6.79 -6.78
CA TYR A 89 11.87 7.66 -6.36
C TYR A 89 10.66 6.88 -5.87
N ASP A 90 10.34 5.73 -6.46
CA ASP A 90 9.27 4.85 -5.97
C ASP A 90 9.58 4.35 -4.55
N LEU A 91 10.81 3.91 -4.33
CA LEU A 91 11.29 3.44 -3.02
C LEU A 91 11.23 4.55 -1.97
N LEU A 92 11.71 5.75 -2.30
CA LEU A 92 11.66 6.90 -1.40
C LEU A 92 10.22 7.32 -1.07
N SER A 93 9.34 7.30 -2.08
CA SER A 93 7.93 7.64 -1.91
C SER A 93 7.26 6.64 -0.96
N PHE A 94 7.49 5.35 -1.16
CA PHE A 94 6.95 4.31 -0.27
C PHE A 94 7.50 4.42 1.15
N ARG A 95 8.82 4.64 1.29
CA ARG A 95 9.46 4.87 2.60
C ARG A 95 8.86 6.08 3.31
N GLY A 96 8.68 7.20 2.61
CA GLY A 96 8.06 8.41 3.17
C GLY A 96 6.62 8.17 3.61
N LEU A 97 5.84 7.44 2.80
CA LEU A 97 4.47 7.07 3.13
C LEU A 97 4.38 6.23 4.43
N LEU A 98 5.33 5.34 4.67
CA LEU A 98 5.38 4.51 5.87
C LEU A 98 5.98 5.25 7.07
N ALA A 99 7.04 6.03 6.88
CA ALA A 99 7.80 6.67 7.96
C ALA A 99 7.01 7.80 8.66
N PHE A 100 6.18 8.53 7.92
CA PHE A 100 5.35 9.61 8.45
C PHE A 100 3.93 9.17 8.79
N ASP A 101 3.66 7.86 8.77
CA ASP A 101 2.32 7.28 8.93
C ASP A 101 1.29 7.90 7.97
N ILE A 102 1.74 8.53 6.87
CA ILE A 102 0.87 9.17 5.88
C ILE A 102 0.01 8.10 5.24
N LEU A 103 0.54 6.91 4.98
CA LEU A 103 -0.27 5.80 4.51
C LEU A 103 -1.40 5.48 5.49
N LEU A 104 -1.09 5.35 6.79
CA LEU A 104 -2.07 5.08 7.83
C LEU A 104 -3.13 6.19 7.91
N GLN A 105 -2.70 7.44 7.84
CA GLN A 105 -3.57 8.61 7.89
C GLN A 105 -4.45 8.71 6.64
N CYS A 106 -3.90 8.41 5.45
CA CYS A 106 -4.66 8.33 4.21
C CYS A 106 -5.71 7.23 4.26
N LEU A 107 -5.41 6.12 4.93
CA LEU A 107 -6.36 5.02 5.13
C LEU A 107 -7.45 5.38 6.14
N ARG A 108 -7.10 6.01 7.26
CA ARG A 108 -8.06 6.52 8.27
C ARG A 108 -8.97 7.61 7.70
N SER A 109 -8.39 8.53 6.93
CA SER A 109 -9.09 9.67 6.33
C SER A 109 -9.80 9.33 5.01
N ARG A 110 -9.74 8.06 4.57
CA ARG A 110 -10.34 7.65 3.31
C ARG A 110 -11.86 7.77 3.43
N HIS A 111 -12.40 8.87 2.93
CA HIS A 111 -13.85 9.02 2.79
C HIS A 111 -14.42 7.89 1.92
N ARG A 112 -15.67 7.51 2.22
CA ARG A 112 -16.51 6.51 1.51
C ARG A 112 -16.76 6.90 0.06
N VAL A 113 -15.72 6.93 -0.77
CA VAL A 113 -15.89 7.24 -2.18
C VAL A 113 -15.83 5.93 -2.95
N ASN A 114 -17.03 5.43 -3.26
CA ASN A 114 -17.29 4.29 -4.13
C ASN A 114 -16.82 4.59 -5.55
N TYR A 115 -15.51 4.63 -5.77
CA TYR A 115 -14.93 4.71 -7.11
C TYR A 115 -14.77 3.28 -7.67
N GLY A 116 -15.87 2.60 -7.97
CA GLY A 116 -15.79 1.42 -8.82
C GLY A 116 -15.44 1.87 -10.26
N VAL A 117 -14.33 1.37 -10.82
CA VAL A 117 -14.12 1.46 -12.28
C VAL A 117 -14.94 0.35 -12.90
N ASN A 118 -16.13 0.68 -13.38
CA ASN A 118 -16.98 -0.27 -14.09
C ASN A 118 -16.25 -0.75 -15.36
N LYS A 119 -15.87 -2.05 -15.37
CA LYS A 119 -15.07 -2.66 -16.44
C LYS A 119 -15.87 -2.90 -17.73
N ASP A 120 -17.20 -2.89 -17.65
CA ASP A 120 -18.11 -3.15 -18.79
C ASP A 120 -18.37 -1.89 -19.64
N ARG A 121 -17.88 -0.72 -19.23
CA ARG A 121 -18.03 0.52 -20.00
C ARG A 121 -16.81 0.80 -20.89
N LYS A 122 -17.09 1.07 -22.17
CA LYS A 122 -16.11 1.42 -23.23
C LYS A 122 -15.23 2.65 -22.89
N LYS A 123 -15.65 3.49 -21.93
CA LYS A 123 -14.84 4.56 -21.32
C LYS A 123 -14.78 4.34 -19.82
N ARG A 124 -13.58 4.01 -19.31
CA ARG A 124 -13.28 3.89 -17.88
C ARG A 124 -13.39 5.28 -17.24
N ARG A 125 -14.53 5.59 -16.61
CA ARG A 125 -14.71 6.81 -15.82
C ARG A 125 -14.94 6.42 -14.37
N SER A 126 -14.24 7.08 -13.46
CA SER A 126 -14.60 7.12 -12.04
C SER A 126 -15.99 7.78 -11.93
N VAL A 127 -17.03 7.01 -11.65
CA VAL A 127 -18.37 7.54 -11.37
C VAL A 127 -18.58 7.54 -9.87
N PRO A 128 -18.85 8.71 -9.24
CA PRO A 128 -19.33 8.72 -7.86
C PRO A 128 -20.74 8.11 -7.83
N PHE A 129 -20.95 7.10 -6.98
CA PHE A 129 -22.28 6.54 -6.73
C PHE A 129 -23.08 7.51 -5.84
N ARG A 130 -24.29 7.89 -6.26
CA ARG A 130 -25.24 8.60 -5.40
C ARG A 130 -26.05 7.53 -4.66
N GLY A 131 -26.08 7.62 -3.32
CA GLY A 131 -27.05 6.90 -2.50
C GLY A 131 -28.47 7.39 -2.74
#